data_AF-A0A7W6INJ2-F1
#
_entry.id   AF-A0A7W6INJ2-F1
#
_cell.length_a   1.000
_cell.length_b   1.000
_cell.length_c   1.000
_cell.angle_alpha   90.00
_cell.angle_beta   90.00
_cell.angle_gamma   90.00
#
_symmetry.space_group_name_H-M   'P 1'
#
loop_
_entity.id
_entity.type
_entity.pdbx_description
1 polymer ?
#
loop_
_entity_poly.entity_id
_entity_poly.type
_entity_poly.pdbx_seq_one_letter_code
_entity_poly.pdbx_strand_id
1 'polypeptide(L)'
;MQLKPNAFRLHETARGVETMSRFALAVLALASGVYTYLGVRGLLDGSASFVFFAAIIYSAAVSVGIYAFWTYMMRFIPLVVSGVQRISLFLTMLVGSVMIIAMSSWLNAAALAGSAALEQHMAVTLQGYAEDLDQAHANALASQSLLPDVERASARFSALAQDERESGALTGTQGSGSVVQLLTQMSQQMTQLAGTISGSREDVSALFTEGSERLATMRELVSTPGQIEPRSDAFQAEAVQLSAVIAALQQTDVAASVKRAATDLSAGFIAPVADGRVGDLAVRQNQVMATVQSSVDAQSAALVAAADEILATPRVAQRRFVPLSSAEAVIRYWSDFVPSWAGAISIDLLPVVLVLVLMIVNDAMRREAESLKEAETITAAEMLRAMALYKRMEAEGAAEAAEVLGVQDEQHDGTPNEVAPDGVVNPEEGTVTPIEAAQRKRGEGPRQT
;
A
#
# COMPACT_ATOMS: atom_id res chain seq x y z
N MET A 1 55.19 20.37 16.20
CA MET A 1 54.22 19.44 15.58
C MET A 1 53.08 20.27 15.01
N GLN A 2 53.03 20.50 13.70
CA GLN A 2 52.04 21.41 13.12
C GLN A 2 50.64 20.77 13.12
N LEU A 3 49.67 21.45 13.73
CA LEU A 3 48.25 21.13 13.56
C LEU A 3 47.85 21.52 12.14
N LYS A 4 47.65 20.54 11.24
CA LYS A 4 46.96 20.79 9.97
C LYS A 4 45.59 21.42 10.29
N PRO A 5 45.22 22.58 9.71
CA PRO A 5 43.93 23.20 9.98
C PRO A 5 42.77 22.28 9.56
N ASN A 6 41.62 22.44 10.20
CA ASN A 6 40.47 21.56 9.97
C ASN A 6 40.01 21.61 8.51
N ALA A 7 40.04 22.78 7.87
CA ALA A 7 39.84 22.97 6.42
C ALA A 7 40.64 21.98 5.55
N PHE A 8 41.92 21.71 5.87
CA PHE A 8 42.72 20.73 5.09
C PHE A 8 42.14 19.31 5.24
N ARG A 9 41.81 18.91 6.46
CA ARG A 9 41.22 17.60 6.75
C ARG A 9 39.83 17.47 6.11
N LEU A 10 39.03 18.53 6.11
CA LEU A 10 37.73 18.59 5.46
C LEU A 10 37.86 18.51 3.93
N HIS A 11 38.83 19.17 3.31
CA HIS A 11 39.07 19.03 1.86
C HIS A 11 39.55 17.62 1.48
N GLU A 12 40.40 17.00 2.30
CA GLU A 12 40.89 15.64 2.09
C GLU A 12 39.76 14.61 2.23
N THR A 13 38.93 14.71 3.28
CA THR A 13 37.74 13.86 3.43
C THR A 13 36.66 14.16 2.41
N ALA A 14 36.44 15.41 1.99
CA ALA A 14 35.45 15.76 0.97
C ALA A 14 35.74 15.12 -0.38
N ARG A 15 37.01 15.04 -0.81
CA ARG A 15 37.40 14.29 -2.03
C ARG A 15 37.17 12.78 -1.89
N GLY A 16 37.47 12.22 -0.71
CA GLY A 16 37.18 10.82 -0.40
C GLY A 16 35.68 10.52 -0.44
N VAL A 17 34.88 11.36 0.20
CA VAL A 17 33.40 11.28 0.23
C VAL A 17 32.82 11.46 -1.17
N GLU A 18 33.26 12.44 -1.96
CA GLU A 18 32.77 12.61 -3.34
C GLU A 18 33.03 11.36 -4.19
N THR A 19 34.23 10.78 -4.08
CA THR A 19 34.59 9.53 -4.78
C THR A 19 33.70 8.38 -4.32
N MET A 20 33.51 8.22 -3.01
CA MET A 20 32.65 7.19 -2.42
C MET A 20 31.17 7.38 -2.81
N SER A 21 30.65 8.61 -2.83
CA SER A 21 29.27 8.91 -3.24
C SER A 21 29.00 8.57 -4.69
N ARG A 22 29.98 8.73 -5.60
CA ARG A 22 29.86 8.29 -7.01
C ARG A 22 29.77 6.77 -7.11
N PHE A 23 30.61 6.02 -6.39
CA PHE A 23 30.53 4.56 -6.35
C PHE A 23 29.23 4.06 -5.68
N ALA A 24 28.82 4.66 -4.56
CA ALA A 24 27.56 4.34 -3.89
C ALA A 24 26.34 4.59 -4.79
N LEU A 25 26.30 5.71 -5.52
CA LEU A 25 25.25 5.97 -6.49
C LEU A 25 25.28 4.99 -7.67
N ALA A 26 26.46 4.63 -8.18
CA ALA A 26 26.57 3.62 -9.24
C ALA A 26 26.02 2.26 -8.80
N VAL A 27 26.28 1.85 -7.55
CA VAL A 27 25.74 0.61 -6.96
C VAL A 27 24.22 0.71 -6.74
N LEU A 28 23.70 1.82 -6.24
CA LEU A 28 22.25 2.02 -6.04
C LEU A 28 21.49 2.04 -7.37
N ALA A 29 22.00 2.75 -8.38
CA ALA A 29 21.40 2.80 -9.72
C ALA A 29 21.46 1.43 -10.41
N LEU A 30 22.56 0.67 -10.25
CA LEU A 30 22.66 -0.71 -10.74
C LEU A 30 21.68 -1.65 -10.03
N ALA A 31 21.54 -1.56 -8.71
CA ALA A 31 20.59 -2.37 -7.94
C ALA A 31 19.14 -2.09 -8.39
N SER A 32 18.78 -0.81 -8.50
CA SER A 32 17.49 -0.40 -9.07
C SER A 32 17.30 -0.94 -10.48
N GLY A 33 18.32 -0.89 -11.34
CA GLY A 33 18.30 -1.48 -12.68
C GLY A 33 18.03 -2.98 -12.69
N VAL A 34 18.68 -3.74 -11.81
CA VAL A 34 18.48 -5.19 -11.70
C VAL A 34 17.04 -5.52 -11.27
N TYR A 35 16.52 -4.83 -10.26
CA TYR A 35 15.12 -5.04 -9.83
C TYR A 35 14.12 -4.56 -10.89
N THR A 36 14.37 -3.42 -11.55
CA THR A 36 13.55 -2.95 -12.68
C THR A 36 13.54 -3.95 -13.83
N TYR A 37 14.68 -4.56 -14.18
CA TYR A 37 14.74 -5.63 -15.20
C TYR A 37 13.86 -6.83 -14.82
N LEU A 38 13.91 -7.27 -13.56
CA LEU A 38 13.09 -8.38 -13.07
C LEU A 38 11.59 -8.03 -13.08
N GLY A 39 11.22 -6.83 -12.65
CA GLY A 39 9.82 -6.36 -12.65
C GLY A 39 9.24 -6.21 -14.05
N VAL A 40 9.98 -5.59 -14.99
CA VAL A 40 9.56 -5.43 -16.39
C VAL A 40 9.48 -6.77 -17.12
N ARG A 41 10.37 -7.71 -16.81
CA ARG A 41 10.33 -9.05 -17.41
C ARG A 41 9.03 -9.81 -17.12
N GLY A 42 8.39 -9.56 -15.97
CA GLY A 42 7.07 -10.10 -15.61
C GLY A 42 5.87 -9.29 -16.14
N LEU A 43 6.10 -8.35 -17.07
CA LEU A 43 5.07 -7.48 -17.68
C LEU A 43 5.12 -7.45 -19.23
N LEU A 44 6.10 -8.13 -19.84
CA LEU A 44 6.29 -8.12 -21.29
C LEU A 44 5.96 -9.49 -21.88
N ASP A 45 4.88 -9.55 -22.65
CA ASP A 45 4.57 -10.69 -23.51
C ASP A 45 5.46 -10.73 -24.75
N GLY A 46 5.83 -11.93 -25.21
CA GLY A 46 6.51 -12.13 -26.48
C GLY A 46 7.50 -13.30 -26.46
N SER A 47 8.41 -13.32 -27.44
CA SER A 47 9.50 -14.30 -27.46
C SER A 47 10.51 -14.00 -26.35
N ALA A 48 11.13 -15.04 -25.77
CA ALA A 48 12.12 -14.88 -24.71
C ALA A 48 13.25 -13.89 -25.07
N SER A 49 13.66 -13.86 -26.34
CA SER A 49 14.64 -12.89 -26.85
C SER A 49 14.11 -11.44 -26.84
N PHE A 50 12.86 -11.21 -27.27
CA PHE A 50 12.25 -9.88 -27.24
C PHE A 50 12.12 -9.37 -25.80
N VAL A 51 11.56 -10.18 -24.91
CA VAL A 51 11.39 -9.85 -23.49
C VAL A 51 12.74 -9.53 -22.83
N PHE A 52 13.76 -10.36 -23.08
CA PHE A 52 15.12 -10.15 -22.59
C PHE A 52 15.73 -8.81 -23.03
N PHE A 53 15.72 -8.51 -24.34
CA PHE A 53 16.30 -7.26 -24.85
C PHE A 53 15.49 -6.03 -24.45
N ALA A 54 14.15 -6.09 -24.47
CA ALA A 54 13.29 -4.98 -24.08
C ALA A 54 13.45 -4.64 -22.58
N ALA A 55 13.47 -5.64 -21.70
CA ALA A 55 13.69 -5.43 -20.27
C ALA A 55 15.10 -4.87 -19.97
N ILE A 56 16.14 -5.29 -20.73
CA ILE A 56 17.50 -4.73 -20.61
C ILE A 56 17.56 -3.27 -21.08
N ILE A 57 16.92 -2.94 -22.20
CA ILE A 57 16.91 -1.56 -22.72
C ILE A 57 16.17 -0.63 -21.73
N TYR A 58 15.05 -1.08 -21.19
CA TYR A 58 14.29 -0.32 -20.19
C TYR A 58 15.08 -0.13 -18.89
N SER A 59 15.64 -1.21 -18.32
CA SER A 59 16.39 -1.13 -17.07
C SER A 59 17.68 -0.31 -17.20
N ALA A 60 18.38 -0.39 -18.33
CA ALA A 60 19.54 0.44 -18.62
C ALA A 60 19.16 1.92 -18.71
N ALA A 61 18.06 2.26 -19.40
CA ALA A 61 17.56 3.63 -19.49
C ALA A 61 17.16 4.20 -18.12
N VAL A 62 16.45 3.43 -17.28
CA VAL A 62 16.10 3.80 -15.91
C VAL A 62 17.36 3.98 -15.05
N SER A 63 18.31 3.04 -15.10
CA SER A 63 19.58 3.12 -14.34
C SER A 63 20.38 4.37 -14.69
N VAL A 64 20.52 4.67 -15.99
CA VAL A 64 21.24 5.87 -16.47
C VAL A 64 20.47 7.14 -16.09
N GLY A 65 19.14 7.14 -16.14
CA GLY A 65 18.30 8.25 -15.70
C GLY A 65 18.48 8.57 -14.21
N ILE A 66 18.35 7.55 -13.35
CA ILE A 66 18.56 7.66 -11.89
C ILE A 66 19.98 8.14 -11.58
N TYR A 67 21.00 7.52 -12.20
CA TYR A 67 22.40 7.91 -12.00
C TYR A 67 22.68 9.35 -12.44
N ALA A 68 22.19 9.76 -13.62
CA ALA A 68 22.39 11.11 -14.13
C ALA A 68 21.67 12.16 -13.26
N PHE A 69 20.42 11.92 -12.90
CA PHE A 69 19.63 12.80 -12.05
C PHE A 69 20.30 13.03 -10.69
N TRP A 70 20.65 11.97 -9.96
CA TRP A 70 21.28 12.10 -8.65
C TRP A 70 22.71 12.66 -8.75
N THR A 71 23.44 12.39 -9.83
CA THR A 71 24.74 13.05 -10.10
C THR A 71 24.57 14.57 -10.26
N TYR A 72 23.54 15.03 -10.96
CA TYR A 72 23.24 16.47 -11.08
C TYR A 72 22.79 17.07 -9.75
N MET A 73 21.95 16.38 -8.96
CA MET A 73 21.51 16.87 -7.64
C MET A 73 22.69 17.00 -6.67
N MET A 74 23.54 15.97 -6.54
CA MET A 74 24.75 16.01 -5.70
C MET A 74 25.78 17.05 -6.18
N ARG A 75 25.79 17.41 -7.47
CA ARG A 75 26.70 18.43 -8.01
C ARG A 75 26.18 19.85 -7.84
N PHE A 76 24.89 20.11 -8.07
CA PHE A 76 24.36 21.48 -8.10
C PHE A 76 23.82 21.97 -6.76
N ILE A 77 23.11 21.14 -5.99
CA ILE A 77 22.52 21.58 -4.70
C ILE A 77 23.59 22.09 -3.71
N PRO A 78 24.75 21.43 -3.54
CA PRO A 78 25.80 21.94 -2.65
C PRO A 78 26.49 23.23 -3.13
N LEU A 79 26.37 23.61 -4.41
CA LEU A 79 27.00 24.81 -4.98
C LEU A 79 26.11 26.06 -4.91
N VAL A 80 24.79 25.91 -4.92
CA VAL A 80 23.85 27.04 -4.89
C VAL A 80 23.74 27.62 -3.49
N VAL A 81 23.92 28.94 -3.36
CA VAL A 81 23.91 29.66 -2.08
C VAL A 81 22.64 30.51 -1.89
N SER A 82 22.04 31.02 -2.97
CA SER A 82 20.81 31.82 -2.91
C SER A 82 19.61 30.99 -2.45
N GLY A 83 18.90 31.47 -1.42
CA GLY A 83 17.75 30.77 -0.84
C GLY A 83 16.63 30.49 -1.84
N VAL A 84 16.32 31.44 -2.73
CA VAL A 84 15.30 31.27 -3.78
C VAL A 84 15.71 30.16 -4.77
N GLN A 85 16.99 30.11 -5.15
CA GLN A 85 17.51 29.08 -6.05
C GLN A 85 17.64 27.70 -5.37
N ARG A 86 17.93 27.66 -4.06
CA ARG A 86 17.86 26.43 -3.26
C ARG A 86 16.43 25.87 -3.26
N ILE A 87 15.41 26.72 -3.06
CA ILE A 87 13.99 26.31 -3.12
C ILE A 87 13.63 25.74 -4.49
N SER A 88 14.03 26.38 -5.60
CA SER A 88 13.75 25.83 -6.93
C SER A 88 14.44 24.49 -7.17
N LEU A 89 15.68 24.30 -6.71
CA LEU A 89 16.37 23.01 -6.80
C LEU A 89 15.72 21.93 -5.93
N PHE A 90 15.24 22.24 -4.72
CA PHE A 90 14.48 21.29 -3.91
C PHE A 90 13.14 20.91 -4.56
N LEU A 91 12.47 21.84 -5.24
CA LEU A 91 11.28 21.53 -6.03
C LEU A 91 11.60 20.62 -7.23
N THR A 92 12.68 20.88 -7.97
CA THR A 92 13.18 19.98 -9.03
C THR A 92 13.56 18.61 -8.47
N MET A 93 14.20 18.56 -7.30
CA MET A 93 14.56 17.30 -6.64
C MET A 93 13.33 16.50 -6.24
N LEU A 94 12.28 17.15 -5.72
CA LEU A 94 11.00 16.53 -5.38
C LEU A 94 10.29 15.98 -6.62
N VAL A 95 10.18 16.77 -7.69
CA VAL A 95 9.55 16.33 -8.96
C VAL A 95 10.30 15.15 -9.56
N GLY A 96 11.64 15.20 -9.60
CA GLY A 96 12.45 14.09 -10.09
C GLY A 96 12.35 12.84 -9.20
N SER A 97 12.25 13.01 -7.88
CA SER A 97 12.00 11.89 -6.95
C SER A 97 10.66 11.21 -7.25
N VAL A 98 9.58 11.98 -7.45
CA VAL A 98 8.26 11.45 -7.83
C VAL A 98 8.31 10.74 -9.19
N MET A 99 9.04 11.28 -10.17
CA MET A 99 9.24 10.62 -11.46
C MET A 99 10.00 9.29 -11.33
N ILE A 100 11.03 9.21 -10.48
CA ILE A 100 11.75 7.95 -10.24
C ILE A 100 10.82 6.93 -9.57
N ILE A 101 10.06 7.32 -8.53
CA ILE A 101 9.10 6.41 -7.87
C ILE A 101 8.09 5.84 -8.89
N ALA A 102 7.55 6.69 -9.76
CA ALA A 102 6.59 6.30 -10.79
C ALA A 102 7.18 5.40 -11.90
N MET A 103 8.47 5.53 -12.21
CA MET A 103 9.15 4.70 -13.24
C MET A 103 9.82 3.45 -12.68
N SER A 104 10.15 3.39 -11.39
CA SER A 104 11.09 2.41 -10.83
C SER A 104 10.53 1.68 -9.60
N SER A 105 10.10 2.40 -8.55
CA SER A 105 9.85 1.79 -7.24
C SER A 105 8.77 0.71 -7.24
N TRP A 106 7.72 0.82 -8.07
CA TRP A 106 6.69 -0.21 -8.16
C TRP A 106 7.16 -1.48 -8.88
N LEU A 107 8.03 -1.36 -9.88
CA LEU A 107 8.69 -2.49 -10.56
C LEU A 107 9.72 -3.14 -9.64
N ASN A 108 10.43 -2.33 -8.85
CA ASN A 108 11.36 -2.80 -7.84
C ASN A 108 10.62 -3.55 -6.72
N ALA A 109 9.46 -3.07 -6.27
CA ALA A 109 8.58 -3.78 -5.34
C ALA A 109 8.02 -5.08 -5.95
N ALA A 110 7.62 -5.07 -7.23
CA ALA A 110 7.19 -6.26 -7.96
C ALA A 110 8.29 -7.34 -8.04
N ALA A 111 9.55 -6.94 -8.25
CA ALA A 111 10.69 -7.85 -8.25
C ALA A 111 11.05 -8.42 -6.86
N LEU A 112 10.71 -7.69 -5.79
CA LEU A 112 10.96 -8.12 -4.40
C LEU A 112 9.82 -8.95 -3.80
N ALA A 113 8.57 -8.71 -4.20
CA ALA A 113 7.38 -9.26 -3.55
C ALA A 113 6.36 -9.92 -4.50
N GLY A 114 6.57 -9.87 -5.82
CA GLY A 114 5.61 -10.33 -6.84
C GLY A 114 5.03 -11.71 -6.60
N SER A 115 5.90 -12.71 -6.38
CA SER A 115 5.46 -14.09 -6.09
C SER A 115 4.61 -14.18 -4.82
N ALA A 116 5.02 -13.51 -3.74
CA ALA A 116 4.26 -13.53 -2.48
C ALA A 116 2.92 -12.81 -2.60
N ALA A 117 2.83 -11.76 -3.42
CA ALA A 117 1.58 -11.06 -3.70
C ALA A 117 0.62 -11.89 -4.57
N LEU A 118 1.15 -12.72 -5.48
CA LEU A 118 0.36 -13.71 -6.22
C LEU A 118 -0.10 -14.87 -5.32
N GLU A 119 0.74 -15.34 -4.40
CA GLU A 119 0.33 -16.31 -3.36
C GLU A 119 -0.79 -15.75 -2.48
N GLN A 120 -0.66 -14.49 -2.03
CA GLN A 120 -1.72 -13.77 -1.31
C GLN A 120 -3.00 -13.61 -2.16
N HIS A 121 -2.87 -13.34 -3.46
CA HIS A 121 -4.03 -13.26 -4.35
C HIS A 121 -4.79 -14.59 -4.46
N MET A 122 -4.06 -15.70 -4.66
CA MET A 122 -4.66 -17.03 -4.68
C MET A 122 -5.25 -17.41 -3.32
N ALA A 123 -4.57 -17.12 -2.20
CA ALA A 123 -5.05 -17.41 -0.84
C ALA A 123 -6.37 -16.69 -0.52
N VAL A 124 -6.46 -15.38 -0.79
CA VAL A 124 -7.70 -14.60 -0.59
C VAL A 124 -8.81 -15.08 -1.52
N THR A 125 -8.49 -15.47 -2.76
CA THR A 125 -9.49 -15.97 -3.71
C THR A 125 -9.97 -17.38 -3.36
N LEU A 126 -9.08 -18.23 -2.81
CA LEU A 126 -9.40 -19.55 -2.28
C LEU A 126 -10.36 -19.48 -1.09
N GLN A 127 -10.14 -18.55 -0.16
CA GLN A 127 -11.07 -18.32 0.95
C GLN A 127 -12.47 -17.98 0.40
N GLY A 128 -12.56 -17.03 -0.54
CA GLY A 128 -13.83 -16.67 -1.17
C GLY A 128 -14.53 -17.84 -1.87
N TYR A 129 -13.78 -18.71 -2.56
CA TYR A 129 -14.34 -19.90 -3.18
C TYR A 129 -14.81 -20.97 -2.18
N ALA A 130 -14.21 -21.04 -0.98
CA ALA A 130 -14.71 -21.88 0.11
C ALA A 130 -16.02 -21.33 0.68
N GLU A 131 -16.08 -20.02 0.95
CA GLU A 131 -17.30 -19.31 1.38
C GLU A 131 -18.45 -19.50 0.37
N ASP A 132 -18.16 -19.41 -0.93
CA ASP A 132 -19.14 -19.65 -2.01
C ASP A 132 -19.66 -21.10 -2.03
N LEU A 133 -18.78 -22.08 -1.82
CA LEU A 133 -19.15 -23.50 -1.82
C LEU A 133 -20.01 -23.84 -0.60
N ASP A 134 -19.60 -23.40 0.58
CA ASP A 134 -20.34 -23.62 1.84
C ASP A 134 -21.72 -22.95 1.78
N GLN A 135 -21.83 -21.73 1.22
CA GLN A 135 -23.12 -21.07 1.03
C GLN A 135 -23.99 -21.79 -0.02
N ALA A 136 -23.42 -22.26 -1.13
CA ALA A 136 -24.16 -23.01 -2.15
C ALA A 136 -24.67 -24.34 -1.61
N HIS A 137 -23.88 -25.04 -0.79
CA HIS A 137 -24.27 -26.26 -0.11
C HIS A 137 -25.37 -26.00 0.94
N ALA A 138 -25.23 -24.96 1.77
CA ALA A 138 -26.24 -24.58 2.77
C ALA A 138 -27.59 -24.25 2.12
N ASN A 139 -27.59 -23.51 1.00
CA ASN A 139 -28.80 -23.24 0.21
C ASN A 139 -29.44 -24.54 -0.30
N ALA A 140 -28.64 -25.49 -0.82
CA ALA A 140 -29.14 -26.78 -1.31
C ALA A 140 -29.63 -27.72 -0.19
N LEU A 141 -29.07 -27.62 1.02
CA LEU A 141 -29.56 -28.34 2.21
C LEU A 141 -30.90 -27.78 2.71
N ALA A 142 -31.18 -26.48 2.53
CA ALA A 142 -32.44 -25.87 2.97
C ALA A 142 -33.65 -26.57 2.32
N SER A 143 -33.58 -26.89 1.03
CA SER A 143 -34.61 -27.63 0.27
C SER A 143 -34.84 -29.06 0.77
N GLN A 144 -33.89 -29.65 1.50
CA GLN A 144 -34.05 -30.98 2.12
C GLN A 144 -34.85 -30.92 3.43
N SER A 145 -34.97 -29.75 4.06
CA SER A 145 -35.82 -29.58 5.27
C SER A 145 -37.31 -29.79 4.99
N LEU A 146 -37.72 -29.74 3.72
CA LEU A 146 -39.09 -29.99 3.27
C LEU A 146 -39.46 -31.48 3.28
N LEU A 147 -38.47 -32.40 3.23
CA LEU A 147 -38.70 -33.84 3.11
C LEU A 147 -39.59 -34.41 4.24
N PRO A 148 -39.35 -34.16 5.54
CA PRO A 148 -40.16 -34.75 6.62
C PRO A 148 -41.62 -34.26 6.64
N ASP A 149 -41.91 -33.12 6.03
CA ASP A 149 -43.27 -32.59 5.91
C ASP A 149 -44.01 -33.16 4.70
N VAL A 150 -43.30 -33.38 3.58
CA VAL A 150 -43.81 -34.13 2.41
C VAL A 150 -44.07 -35.60 2.77
N GLU A 151 -43.18 -36.24 3.51
CA GLU A 151 -43.37 -37.61 4.02
C GLU A 151 -44.57 -37.70 4.97
N ARG A 152 -44.71 -36.75 5.91
CA ARG A 152 -45.85 -36.69 6.84
C ARG A 152 -47.17 -36.45 6.11
N ALA A 153 -47.18 -35.63 5.06
CA ALA A 153 -48.34 -35.44 4.20
C ALA A 153 -48.70 -36.74 3.45
N SER A 154 -47.73 -37.42 2.84
CA SER A 154 -47.95 -38.71 2.17
C SER A 154 -48.54 -39.76 3.11
N ALA A 155 -47.95 -39.93 4.29
CA ALA A 155 -48.40 -40.89 5.28
C ALA A 155 -49.84 -40.58 5.76
N ARG A 156 -50.18 -39.30 5.96
CA ARG A 156 -51.53 -38.87 6.33
C ARG A 156 -52.56 -39.15 5.25
N PHE A 157 -52.24 -38.91 3.96
CA PHE A 157 -53.14 -39.24 2.86
C PHE A 157 -53.32 -40.76 2.70
N SER A 158 -52.24 -41.55 2.87
CA SER A 158 -52.29 -43.01 2.85
C SER A 158 -53.19 -43.59 3.96
N ALA A 159 -53.02 -43.11 5.19
CA ALA A 159 -53.85 -43.50 6.34
C ALA A 159 -55.34 -43.16 6.12
N LEU A 160 -55.65 -41.93 5.69
CA LEU A 160 -57.03 -41.53 5.36
C LEU A 160 -57.63 -42.39 4.24
N ALA A 161 -56.84 -42.79 3.24
CA ALA A 161 -57.29 -43.70 2.18
C ALA A 161 -57.53 -45.13 2.69
N GLN A 162 -56.87 -45.55 3.77
CA GLN A 162 -57.04 -46.87 4.38
C GLN A 162 -58.23 -46.91 5.34
N ASP A 163 -58.33 -45.94 6.26
CA ASP A 163 -59.45 -45.81 7.20
C ASP A 163 -60.79 -45.74 6.46
N GLU A 164 -60.88 -44.95 5.38
CA GLU A 164 -62.07 -44.86 4.53
C GLU A 164 -62.37 -46.17 3.80
N ARG A 165 -61.35 -46.87 3.29
CA ARG A 165 -61.52 -48.15 2.58
C ARG A 165 -62.04 -49.24 3.50
N GLU A 166 -61.50 -49.34 4.71
CA GLU A 166 -61.78 -50.43 5.66
C GLU A 166 -63.00 -50.18 6.54
N SER A 167 -63.26 -48.92 6.94
CA SER A 167 -64.34 -48.58 7.88
C SER A 167 -65.39 -47.63 7.32
N GLY A 168 -65.10 -46.90 6.23
CA GLY A 168 -65.94 -45.80 5.76
C GLY A 168 -65.94 -44.59 6.71
N ALA A 169 -64.82 -44.36 7.42
CA ALA A 169 -64.69 -43.36 8.48
C ALA A 169 -65.13 -41.93 8.09
N LEU A 170 -65.05 -41.58 6.81
CA LEU A 170 -65.38 -40.26 6.30
C LEU A 170 -66.81 -40.25 5.72
N THR A 171 -67.13 -41.13 4.77
CA THR A 171 -68.44 -41.09 4.07
C THR A 171 -69.57 -41.86 4.75
N GLY A 172 -69.25 -42.72 5.72
CA GLY A 172 -70.17 -43.68 6.32
C GLY A 172 -70.38 -44.96 5.49
N THR A 173 -69.58 -45.20 4.45
CA THR A 173 -69.66 -46.40 3.59
C THR A 173 -68.28 -46.96 3.27
N GLN A 174 -68.09 -48.26 3.51
CA GLN A 174 -66.86 -48.98 3.21
C GLN A 174 -66.68 -49.21 1.70
N GLY A 175 -65.44 -49.18 1.21
CA GLY A 175 -65.08 -49.57 -0.17
C GLY A 175 -64.08 -48.65 -0.86
N SER A 176 -63.64 -49.03 -2.06
CA SER A 176 -62.66 -48.29 -2.88
C SER A 176 -63.28 -47.18 -3.71
N GLY A 177 -64.09 -46.32 -3.08
CA GLY A 177 -64.79 -45.21 -3.73
C GLY A 177 -63.87 -44.08 -4.22
N SER A 178 -64.48 -43.06 -4.81
CA SER A 178 -63.82 -41.84 -5.32
C SER A 178 -62.85 -41.20 -4.32
N VAL A 179 -63.28 -41.08 -3.06
CA VAL A 179 -62.50 -40.55 -1.93
C VAL A 179 -61.17 -41.30 -1.75
N VAL A 180 -61.23 -42.63 -1.75
CA VAL A 180 -60.06 -43.51 -1.57
C VAL A 180 -59.09 -43.40 -2.76
N GLN A 181 -59.63 -43.29 -3.98
CA GLN A 181 -58.81 -43.14 -5.20
C GLN A 181 -58.01 -41.83 -5.17
N LEU A 182 -58.69 -40.72 -4.85
CA LEU A 182 -58.06 -39.39 -4.79
C LEU A 182 -56.99 -39.30 -3.69
N LEU A 183 -57.29 -39.79 -2.48
CA LEU A 183 -56.31 -39.82 -1.37
C LEU A 183 -55.10 -40.72 -1.70
N THR A 184 -55.33 -41.84 -2.39
CA THR A 184 -54.24 -42.73 -2.86
C THR A 184 -53.36 -42.02 -3.91
N GLN A 185 -53.96 -41.30 -4.86
CA GLN A 185 -53.24 -40.51 -5.87
C GLN A 185 -52.38 -39.41 -5.21
N MET A 186 -52.92 -38.69 -4.22
CA MET A 186 -52.19 -37.66 -3.49
C MET A 186 -51.02 -38.22 -2.68
N SER A 187 -51.20 -39.37 -2.02
CA SER A 187 -50.08 -40.06 -1.36
C SER A 187 -48.99 -40.49 -2.38
N GLN A 188 -49.37 -41.00 -3.56
CA GLN A 188 -48.41 -41.35 -4.61
C GLN A 188 -47.63 -40.13 -5.12
N GLN A 189 -48.28 -39.00 -5.35
CA GLN A 189 -47.63 -37.74 -5.75
C GLN A 189 -46.64 -37.23 -4.69
N MET A 190 -47.04 -37.22 -3.41
CA MET A 190 -46.13 -36.82 -2.32
C MET A 190 -44.98 -37.82 -2.13
N THR A 191 -45.19 -39.11 -2.37
CA THR A 191 -44.14 -40.14 -2.33
C THR A 191 -43.13 -39.97 -3.46
N GLN A 192 -43.60 -39.64 -4.68
CA GLN A 192 -42.73 -39.30 -5.81
C GLN A 192 -41.90 -38.03 -5.55
N LEU A 193 -42.50 -37.02 -4.91
CA LEU A 193 -41.81 -35.80 -4.50
C LEU A 193 -40.75 -36.09 -3.42
N ALA A 194 -41.07 -36.87 -2.40
CA ALA A 194 -40.11 -37.30 -1.37
C ALA A 194 -38.91 -38.05 -1.99
N GLY A 195 -39.15 -38.97 -2.93
CA GLY A 195 -38.09 -39.63 -3.69
C GLY A 195 -37.22 -38.68 -4.51
N THR A 196 -37.81 -37.61 -5.07
CA THR A 196 -37.08 -36.56 -5.81
C THR A 196 -36.17 -35.74 -4.88
N ILE A 197 -36.67 -35.36 -3.70
CA ILE A 197 -35.87 -34.65 -2.70
C ILE A 197 -34.75 -35.55 -2.15
N SER A 198 -35.02 -36.85 -1.95
CA SER A 198 -34.02 -37.81 -1.50
C SER A 198 -32.91 -38.06 -2.52
N GLY A 199 -33.23 -38.10 -3.82
CA GLY A 199 -32.22 -38.20 -4.89
C GLY A 199 -31.33 -36.96 -4.96
N SER A 200 -31.95 -35.76 -4.94
CA SER A 200 -31.24 -34.48 -4.88
C SER A 200 -30.24 -34.40 -3.71
N ARG A 201 -30.54 -35.04 -2.57
CA ARG A 201 -29.60 -35.13 -1.44
C ARG A 201 -28.32 -35.91 -1.75
N GLU A 202 -28.41 -37.01 -2.50
CA GLU A 202 -27.24 -37.78 -2.92
C GLU A 202 -26.38 -36.98 -3.91
N ASP A 203 -27.01 -36.34 -4.90
CA ASP A 203 -26.36 -35.45 -5.87
C ASP A 203 -25.64 -34.26 -5.18
N VAL A 204 -26.31 -33.59 -4.24
CA VAL A 204 -25.74 -32.47 -3.46
C VAL A 204 -24.56 -32.93 -2.59
N SER A 205 -24.62 -34.13 -2.03
CA SER A 205 -23.53 -34.73 -1.25
C SER A 205 -22.31 -35.05 -2.14
N ALA A 206 -22.54 -35.58 -3.34
CA ALA A 206 -21.48 -35.87 -4.31
C ALA A 206 -20.80 -34.58 -4.81
N LEU A 207 -21.59 -33.58 -5.22
CA LEU A 207 -21.10 -32.29 -5.70
C LEU A 207 -20.32 -31.52 -4.61
N PHE A 208 -20.78 -31.53 -3.36
CA PHE A 208 -20.03 -30.90 -2.26
C PHE A 208 -18.72 -31.64 -1.96
N THR A 209 -18.68 -32.97 -2.12
CA THR A 209 -17.45 -33.76 -1.99
C THR A 209 -16.45 -33.38 -3.08
N GLU A 210 -16.87 -33.33 -4.36
CA GLU A 210 -15.99 -32.87 -5.44
C GLU A 210 -15.50 -31.44 -5.19
N GLY A 211 -16.39 -30.50 -4.82
CA GLY A 211 -16.01 -29.12 -4.51
C GLY A 211 -14.97 -29.02 -3.39
N SER A 212 -15.10 -29.89 -2.36
CA SER A 212 -14.14 -29.99 -1.26
C SER A 212 -12.78 -30.53 -1.71
N GLU A 213 -12.75 -31.49 -2.64
CA GLU A 213 -11.51 -32.00 -3.25
C GLU A 213 -10.83 -30.93 -4.13
N ARG A 214 -11.60 -30.17 -4.94
CA ARG A 214 -11.09 -29.01 -5.70
C ARG A 214 -10.44 -27.98 -4.77
N LEU A 215 -11.11 -27.63 -3.66
CA LEU A 215 -10.58 -26.73 -2.64
C LEU A 215 -9.32 -27.28 -1.94
N ALA A 216 -9.17 -28.61 -1.81
CA ALA A 216 -7.96 -29.22 -1.28
C ALA A 216 -6.78 -29.06 -2.26
N THR A 217 -6.97 -29.36 -3.54
CA THR A 217 -5.96 -29.15 -4.60
C THR A 217 -5.58 -27.67 -4.71
N MET A 218 -6.55 -26.75 -4.70
CA MET A 218 -6.28 -25.31 -4.72
C MET A 218 -5.49 -24.84 -3.48
N ARG A 219 -5.73 -25.44 -2.30
CA ARG A 219 -4.95 -25.18 -1.08
C ARG A 219 -3.52 -25.69 -1.18
N GLU A 220 -3.31 -26.88 -1.77
CA GLU A 220 -1.97 -27.42 -2.05
C GLU A 220 -1.20 -26.50 -3.02
N LEU A 221 -1.84 -26.04 -4.09
CA LEU A 221 -1.28 -25.07 -5.04
C LEU A 221 -0.90 -23.73 -4.37
N VAL A 222 -1.68 -23.25 -3.40
CA VAL A 222 -1.33 -22.07 -2.59
C VAL A 222 -0.14 -22.35 -1.67
N SER A 223 -0.06 -23.51 -1.01
CA SER A 223 0.98 -23.80 -0.01
C SER A 223 2.32 -24.33 -0.56
N THR A 224 2.35 -24.85 -1.79
CA THR A 224 3.53 -25.53 -2.34
C THR A 224 4.66 -24.56 -2.68
N PRO A 225 5.86 -24.66 -2.08
CA PRO A 225 6.97 -23.77 -2.42
C PRO A 225 7.50 -24.03 -3.83
N GLY A 226 7.66 -22.99 -4.65
CA GLY A 226 8.18 -23.13 -6.02
C GLY A 226 7.90 -21.93 -6.91
N GLN A 227 8.06 -22.10 -8.22
CA GLN A 227 7.70 -21.08 -9.21
C GLN A 227 6.19 -20.82 -9.19
N ILE A 228 5.81 -19.54 -9.13
CA ILE A 228 4.42 -19.13 -8.90
C ILE A 228 3.54 -19.18 -10.15
N GLU A 229 4.12 -18.93 -11.34
CA GLU A 229 3.37 -18.81 -12.59
C GLU A 229 2.63 -20.13 -12.94
N PRO A 230 3.27 -21.32 -12.98
CA PRO A 230 2.57 -22.58 -13.28
C PRO A 230 1.55 -22.99 -12.20
N ARG A 231 1.76 -22.54 -10.95
CA ARG A 231 0.82 -22.74 -9.83
C ARG A 231 -0.42 -21.88 -9.99
N SER A 232 -0.26 -20.64 -10.45
CA SER A 232 -1.37 -19.72 -10.77
C SER A 232 -2.19 -20.22 -11.97
N ASP A 233 -1.54 -20.76 -12.99
CA ASP A 233 -2.23 -21.36 -14.16
C ASP A 233 -3.06 -22.59 -13.76
N ALA A 234 -2.50 -23.48 -12.92
CA ALA A 234 -3.23 -24.62 -12.36
C ALA A 234 -4.37 -24.18 -11.43
N PHE A 235 -4.15 -23.15 -10.60
CA PHE A 235 -5.18 -22.59 -9.71
C PHE A 235 -6.34 -21.99 -10.51
N GLN A 236 -6.07 -21.33 -11.63
CA GLN A 236 -7.10 -20.84 -12.55
C GLN A 236 -7.92 -21.99 -13.15
N ALA A 237 -7.30 -23.13 -13.50
CA ALA A 237 -8.01 -24.29 -14.01
C ALA A 237 -8.96 -24.89 -12.96
N GLU A 238 -8.49 -25.13 -11.74
CA GLU A 238 -9.33 -25.64 -10.64
C GLU A 238 -10.43 -24.63 -10.24
N ALA A 239 -10.15 -23.32 -10.24
CA ALA A 239 -11.14 -22.28 -9.99
C ALA A 239 -12.31 -22.29 -10.99
N VAL A 240 -12.05 -22.62 -12.26
CA VAL A 240 -13.11 -22.79 -13.27
C VAL A 240 -13.94 -24.05 -13.00
N GLN A 241 -13.31 -25.18 -12.63
CA GLN A 241 -14.03 -26.41 -12.28
C GLN A 241 -14.89 -26.23 -11.03
N LEU A 242 -14.34 -25.62 -9.98
CA LEU A 242 -15.07 -25.32 -8.75
C LEU A 242 -16.23 -24.35 -8.99
N SER A 243 -16.06 -23.35 -9.86
CA SER A 243 -17.16 -22.48 -10.29
C SER A 243 -18.29 -23.25 -10.99
N ALA A 244 -17.97 -24.31 -11.74
CA ALA A 244 -18.96 -25.19 -12.35
C ALA A 244 -19.67 -26.08 -11.32
N VAL A 245 -18.96 -26.61 -10.32
CA VAL A 245 -19.54 -27.38 -9.19
C VAL A 245 -20.48 -26.51 -8.37
N ILE A 246 -20.09 -25.27 -8.04
CA ILE A 246 -20.93 -24.28 -7.33
C ILE A 246 -22.18 -23.92 -8.17
N ALA A 247 -22.04 -23.83 -9.50
CA ALA A 247 -23.18 -23.62 -10.39
C ALA A 247 -24.09 -24.86 -10.49
N ALA A 248 -23.56 -26.08 -10.39
CA ALA A 248 -24.33 -27.32 -10.38
C ALA A 248 -25.12 -27.48 -9.08
N LEU A 249 -24.50 -27.25 -7.91
CA LEU A 249 -25.20 -27.23 -6.61
C LEU A 249 -26.43 -26.31 -6.61
N GLN A 250 -26.32 -25.12 -7.22
CA GLN A 250 -27.42 -24.17 -7.38
C GLN A 250 -28.47 -24.54 -8.45
N GLN A 251 -28.26 -25.62 -9.20
CA GLN A 251 -29.19 -26.19 -10.18
C GLN A 251 -29.88 -27.47 -9.68
N THR A 252 -29.26 -28.20 -8.74
CA THR A 252 -29.82 -29.39 -8.06
C THR A 252 -30.90 -29.05 -7.02
N ASP A 253 -31.16 -27.76 -6.78
CA ASP A 253 -32.20 -27.25 -5.89
C ASP A 253 -33.62 -27.68 -6.31
N VAL A 254 -34.31 -28.38 -5.40
CA VAL A 254 -35.68 -28.89 -5.57
C VAL A 254 -36.78 -27.96 -5.04
N ALA A 255 -36.48 -26.80 -4.44
CA ALA A 255 -37.54 -25.91 -3.91
C ALA A 255 -38.54 -25.48 -5.01
N ALA A 256 -38.05 -25.25 -6.24
CA ALA A 256 -38.89 -24.93 -7.40
C ALA A 256 -39.81 -26.09 -7.83
N SER A 257 -39.39 -27.35 -7.68
CA SER A 257 -40.23 -28.51 -8.00
C SER A 257 -41.21 -28.83 -6.88
N VAL A 258 -40.81 -28.67 -5.61
CA VAL A 258 -41.71 -28.76 -4.44
C VAL A 258 -42.82 -27.72 -4.51
N LYS A 259 -42.49 -26.44 -4.78
CA LYS A 259 -43.51 -25.39 -4.95
C LYS A 259 -44.51 -25.74 -6.05
N ARG A 260 -44.04 -26.24 -7.20
CA ARG A 260 -44.91 -26.64 -8.31
C ARG A 260 -45.81 -27.81 -7.90
N ALA A 261 -45.25 -28.89 -7.37
CA ALA A 261 -46.01 -30.06 -6.94
C ALA A 261 -47.05 -29.74 -5.85
N ALA A 262 -46.73 -28.85 -4.91
CA ALA A 262 -47.67 -28.38 -3.89
C ALA A 262 -48.81 -27.50 -4.46
N THR A 263 -48.51 -26.70 -5.50
CA THR A 263 -49.53 -25.91 -6.24
C THR A 263 -50.43 -26.82 -7.09
N ASP A 264 -49.85 -27.81 -7.76
CA ASP A 264 -50.57 -28.80 -8.57
C ASP A 264 -51.44 -29.74 -7.71
N LEU A 265 -51.07 -29.97 -6.44
CA LEU A 265 -51.82 -30.81 -5.49
C LEU A 265 -53.20 -30.21 -5.13
N SER A 266 -53.30 -28.90 -4.93
CA SER A 266 -54.58 -28.23 -4.68
C SER A 266 -55.35 -27.97 -5.97
N ALA A 267 -54.68 -27.48 -7.03
CA ALA A 267 -55.30 -27.24 -8.33
C ALA A 267 -55.81 -28.52 -9.01
N GLY A 268 -55.17 -29.67 -8.72
CA GLY A 268 -55.56 -30.99 -9.21
C GLY A 268 -56.72 -31.64 -8.46
N PHE A 269 -57.28 -31.01 -7.41
CA PHE A 269 -58.46 -31.51 -6.71
C PHE A 269 -59.73 -31.38 -7.58
N ILE A 270 -59.97 -32.37 -8.43
CA ILE A 270 -61.25 -32.54 -9.13
C ILE A 270 -62.08 -33.54 -8.32
N ALA A 271 -63.07 -33.03 -7.58
CA ALA A 271 -64.02 -33.87 -6.84
C ALA A 271 -64.73 -34.84 -7.81
N PRO A 272 -64.53 -36.17 -7.71
CA PRO A 272 -65.13 -37.10 -8.66
C PRO A 272 -66.65 -37.18 -8.42
N VAL A 273 -67.42 -37.29 -9.50
CA VAL A 273 -68.89 -37.30 -9.44
C VAL A 273 -69.37 -38.45 -8.54
N ALA A 274 -70.09 -38.10 -7.47
CA ALA A 274 -70.64 -39.03 -6.50
C ALA A 274 -71.50 -40.13 -7.16
N ASP A 275 -71.08 -41.39 -7.03
CA ASP A 275 -71.74 -42.56 -7.61
C ASP A 275 -72.86 -43.14 -6.71
N GLY A 276 -73.17 -42.45 -5.61
CA GLY A 276 -74.26 -42.77 -4.69
C GLY A 276 -75.64 -42.69 -5.36
N ARG A 277 -76.19 -43.84 -5.76
CA ARG A 277 -77.59 -44.02 -6.22
C ARG A 277 -78.66 -43.77 -5.13
N VAL A 278 -78.25 -43.22 -3.99
CA VAL A 278 -79.08 -42.81 -2.85
C VAL A 278 -78.59 -41.43 -2.41
N GLY A 279 -79.42 -40.39 -2.55
CA GLY A 279 -78.97 -38.98 -2.49
C GLY A 279 -78.31 -38.56 -1.16
N ASP A 280 -78.68 -39.21 -0.06
CA ASP A 280 -78.09 -39.00 1.28
C ASP A 280 -76.59 -39.36 1.35
N LEU A 281 -76.15 -40.37 0.59
CA LEU A 281 -74.73 -40.72 0.48
C LEU A 281 -73.96 -39.67 -0.34
N ALA A 282 -74.52 -39.21 -1.46
CA ALA A 282 -73.90 -38.21 -2.31
C ALA A 282 -73.69 -36.87 -1.58
N VAL A 283 -74.62 -36.47 -0.71
CA VAL A 283 -74.48 -35.29 0.15
C VAL A 283 -73.32 -35.45 1.15
N ARG A 284 -73.22 -36.61 1.84
CA ARG A 284 -72.07 -36.90 2.72
C ARG A 284 -70.74 -36.91 1.96
N GLN A 285 -70.69 -37.58 0.81
CA GLN A 285 -69.50 -37.60 -0.07
C GLN A 285 -69.05 -36.19 -0.45
N ASN A 286 -69.97 -35.31 -0.87
CA ASN A 286 -69.63 -33.92 -1.20
C ASN A 286 -69.11 -33.12 0.01
N GLN A 287 -69.70 -33.29 1.19
CA GLN A 287 -69.27 -32.59 2.41
C GLN A 287 -67.90 -33.08 2.91
N VAL A 288 -67.64 -34.40 2.81
CA VAL A 288 -66.33 -35.00 3.05
C VAL A 288 -65.30 -34.45 2.06
N MET A 289 -65.62 -34.42 0.76
CA MET A 289 -64.71 -33.91 -0.27
C MET A 289 -64.34 -32.45 -0.02
N ALA A 290 -65.29 -31.58 0.36
CA ALA A 290 -64.98 -30.20 0.73
C ALA A 290 -64.06 -30.09 1.97
N THR A 291 -64.22 -30.99 2.95
CA THR A 291 -63.37 -31.03 4.15
C THR A 291 -61.96 -31.54 3.84
N VAL A 292 -61.84 -32.56 2.98
CA VAL A 292 -60.56 -33.07 2.48
C VAL A 292 -59.86 -31.99 1.66
N GLN A 293 -60.57 -31.34 0.72
CA GLN A 293 -60.06 -30.23 -0.09
C GLN A 293 -59.49 -29.11 0.79
N SER A 294 -60.26 -28.64 1.77
CA SER A 294 -59.81 -27.62 2.73
C SER A 294 -58.53 -28.03 3.48
N SER A 295 -58.35 -29.32 3.81
CA SER A 295 -57.12 -29.80 4.44
C SER A 295 -55.97 -30.02 3.46
N VAL A 296 -56.24 -30.24 2.17
CA VAL A 296 -55.23 -30.28 1.10
C VAL A 296 -54.74 -28.87 0.83
N ASP A 297 -55.65 -27.91 0.61
CA ASP A 297 -55.34 -26.51 0.33
C ASP A 297 -54.45 -25.89 1.42
N ALA A 298 -54.76 -26.16 2.70
CA ALA A 298 -53.95 -25.71 3.83
C ALA A 298 -52.54 -26.34 3.86
N GLN A 299 -52.41 -27.63 3.53
CA GLN A 299 -51.12 -28.33 3.49
C GLN A 299 -50.28 -27.87 2.28
N SER A 300 -50.91 -27.70 1.12
CA SER A 300 -50.33 -27.12 -0.09
C SER A 300 -49.83 -25.71 0.14
N ALA A 301 -50.62 -24.84 0.79
CA ALA A 301 -50.22 -23.47 1.10
C ALA A 301 -48.99 -23.42 2.03
N ALA A 302 -48.91 -24.31 3.03
CA ALA A 302 -47.75 -24.41 3.91
C ALA A 302 -46.48 -24.85 3.15
N LEU A 303 -46.59 -25.88 2.29
CA LEU A 303 -45.46 -26.35 1.46
C LEU A 303 -45.02 -25.30 0.43
N VAL A 304 -45.95 -24.56 -0.17
CA VAL A 304 -45.64 -23.44 -1.07
C VAL A 304 -44.93 -22.31 -0.32
N ALA A 305 -45.39 -21.94 0.87
CA ALA A 305 -44.77 -20.87 1.67
C ALA A 305 -43.33 -21.23 2.09
N ALA A 306 -43.10 -22.45 2.57
CA ALA A 306 -41.75 -22.91 2.93
C ALA A 306 -40.82 -22.99 1.71
N ALA A 307 -41.32 -23.44 0.56
CA ALA A 307 -40.56 -23.43 -0.68
C ALA A 307 -40.27 -22.01 -1.20
N ASP A 308 -41.18 -21.04 -1.00
CA ASP A 308 -40.96 -19.63 -1.34
C ASP A 308 -39.93 -18.93 -0.43
N GLU A 309 -39.90 -19.26 0.86
CA GLU A 309 -38.85 -18.78 1.77
C GLU A 309 -37.45 -19.24 1.31
N ILE A 310 -37.34 -20.50 0.89
CA ILE A 310 -36.09 -21.04 0.34
C ILE A 310 -35.76 -20.40 -1.01
N LEU A 311 -36.72 -20.26 -1.94
CA LEU A 311 -36.51 -19.60 -3.23
C LEU A 311 -36.20 -18.10 -3.13
N ALA A 312 -36.54 -17.45 -2.02
CA ALA A 312 -36.15 -16.07 -1.71
C ALA A 312 -34.70 -15.96 -1.18
N THR A 313 -34.04 -17.06 -0.86
CA THR A 313 -32.64 -17.06 -0.40
C THR A 313 -31.70 -16.59 -1.52
N PRO A 314 -30.79 -15.63 -1.24
CA PRO A 314 -29.85 -15.15 -2.25
C PRO A 314 -28.98 -16.27 -2.84
N ARG A 315 -28.95 -16.32 -4.17
CA ARG A 315 -28.05 -17.20 -4.94
C ARG A 315 -26.60 -16.73 -4.84
N VAL A 316 -25.66 -17.67 -4.79
CA VAL A 316 -24.23 -17.40 -4.68
C VAL A 316 -23.74 -16.82 -6.01
N ALA A 317 -23.17 -15.63 -5.95
CA ALA A 317 -22.63 -14.95 -7.12
C ALA A 317 -21.46 -15.72 -7.71
N GLN A 318 -21.39 -15.86 -9.04
CA GLN A 318 -20.30 -16.56 -9.70
C GLN A 318 -18.99 -15.74 -9.61
N ARG A 319 -18.19 -16.03 -8.58
CA ARG A 319 -16.82 -15.52 -8.45
C ARG A 319 -15.98 -16.04 -9.61
N ARG A 320 -15.29 -15.13 -10.31
CA ARG A 320 -14.38 -15.44 -11.42
C ARG A 320 -12.96 -15.10 -10.99
N PHE A 321 -12.06 -16.08 -10.98
CA PHE A 321 -10.62 -15.83 -10.89
C PHE A 321 -10.17 -14.93 -12.04
N VAL A 322 -9.40 -13.89 -11.72
CA VAL A 322 -8.82 -12.96 -12.71
C VAL A 322 -7.31 -12.99 -12.49
N PRO A 323 -6.53 -13.61 -13.40
CA PRO A 323 -5.09 -13.69 -13.25
C PRO A 323 -4.48 -12.28 -13.25
N LEU A 324 -3.47 -12.08 -12.39
CA LEU A 324 -2.77 -10.81 -12.23
C LEU A 324 -1.31 -10.99 -12.64
N SER A 325 -0.68 -9.90 -13.11
CA SER A 325 0.78 -9.85 -13.15
C SER A 325 1.35 -9.71 -11.73
N SER A 326 2.61 -10.11 -11.53
CA SER A 326 3.35 -9.89 -10.28
C SER A 326 3.29 -8.43 -9.79
N ALA A 327 3.31 -7.47 -10.72
CA ALA A 327 3.27 -6.04 -10.39
C ALA A 327 1.85 -5.54 -10.04
N GLU A 328 0.82 -6.02 -10.75
CA GLU A 328 -0.57 -5.71 -10.37
C GLU A 328 -0.93 -6.29 -9.00
N ALA A 329 -0.46 -7.51 -8.69
CA ALA A 329 -0.64 -8.11 -7.38
C ALA A 329 0.01 -7.27 -6.26
N VAL A 330 1.26 -6.80 -6.44
CA VAL A 330 1.96 -5.93 -5.46
C VAL A 330 1.32 -4.55 -5.30
N ILE A 331 0.62 -4.04 -6.33
CA ILE A 331 -0.20 -2.82 -6.23
C ILE A 331 -1.53 -3.12 -5.49
N ARG A 332 -2.20 -4.23 -5.80
CA ARG A 332 -3.49 -4.60 -5.19
C ARG A 332 -3.38 -4.93 -3.70
N TYR A 333 -2.31 -5.62 -3.30
CA TYR A 333 -2.03 -6.05 -1.93
C TYR A 333 -0.92 -5.21 -1.27
N TRP A 334 -0.76 -3.94 -1.67
CA TRP A 334 0.37 -3.08 -1.25
C TRP A 334 0.53 -2.95 0.27
N SER A 335 -0.58 -3.00 1.02
CA SER A 335 -0.64 -2.97 2.49
C SER A 335 0.17 -4.09 3.14
N ASP A 336 0.18 -5.24 2.51
CA ASP A 336 0.74 -6.48 3.05
C ASP A 336 2.25 -6.55 2.77
N PHE A 337 2.70 -5.77 1.77
CA PHE A 337 4.09 -5.70 1.30
C PHE A 337 4.74 -4.33 1.55
N VAL A 338 4.25 -3.56 2.54
CA VAL A 338 4.84 -2.27 2.96
C VAL A 338 6.36 -2.33 3.18
N PRO A 339 6.97 -3.38 3.78
CA PRO A 339 8.43 -3.48 3.89
C PRO A 339 9.15 -3.53 2.53
N SER A 340 8.58 -4.22 1.54
CA SER A 340 9.13 -4.35 0.18
C SER A 340 8.97 -3.04 -0.60
N TRP A 341 7.83 -2.37 -0.47
CA TRP A 341 7.62 -1.01 -1.00
C TRP A 341 8.58 0.00 -0.38
N ALA A 342 8.77 -0.03 0.94
CA ALA A 342 9.72 0.83 1.65
C ALA A 342 11.17 0.56 1.20
N GLY A 343 11.55 -0.71 1.01
CA GLY A 343 12.85 -1.10 0.47
C GLY A 343 13.07 -0.58 -0.96
N ALA A 344 12.10 -0.79 -1.85
CA ALA A 344 12.15 -0.32 -3.23
C ALA A 344 12.28 1.22 -3.33
N ILE A 345 11.44 1.95 -2.62
CA ILE A 345 11.50 3.42 -2.54
C ILE A 345 12.84 3.88 -1.91
N SER A 346 13.36 3.15 -0.92
CA SER A 346 14.65 3.48 -0.29
C SER A 346 15.83 3.31 -1.24
N ILE A 347 15.84 2.29 -2.11
CA ILE A 347 16.89 2.13 -3.14
C ILE A 347 16.92 3.34 -4.08
N ASP A 348 15.73 3.78 -4.53
CA ASP A 348 15.57 4.89 -5.47
C ASP A 348 15.88 6.27 -4.84
N LEU A 349 15.55 6.47 -3.56
CA LEU A 349 15.64 7.77 -2.87
C LEU A 349 16.79 7.93 -1.86
N LEU A 350 17.54 6.87 -1.52
CA LEU A 350 18.71 6.94 -0.64
C LEU A 350 19.69 8.08 -1.00
N PRO A 351 19.93 8.43 -2.29
CA PRO A 351 20.79 9.56 -2.64
C PRO A 351 20.32 10.93 -2.14
N VAL A 352 19.06 11.11 -1.73
CA VAL A 352 18.61 12.33 -1.02
C VAL A 352 19.45 12.57 0.23
N VAL A 353 19.77 11.51 0.98
CA VAL A 353 20.60 11.60 2.20
C VAL A 353 22.03 12.04 1.83
N LEU A 354 22.57 11.51 0.72
CA LEU A 354 23.89 11.92 0.21
C LEU A 354 23.90 13.39 -0.21
N VAL A 355 22.87 13.85 -0.93
CA VAL A 355 22.70 15.26 -1.32
C VAL A 355 22.66 16.18 -0.09
N LEU A 356 21.89 15.82 0.94
CA LEU A 356 21.77 16.63 2.16
C LEU A 356 23.08 16.68 2.96
N VAL A 357 23.78 15.55 3.12
CA VAL A 357 25.10 15.51 3.77
C VAL A 357 26.13 16.32 2.99
N LEU A 358 26.20 16.17 1.67
CA LEU A 358 27.10 16.96 0.81
C LEU A 358 26.78 18.46 0.88
N MET A 359 25.50 18.85 0.93
CA MET A 359 25.10 20.25 1.10
C MET A 359 25.60 20.81 2.45
N ILE A 360 25.41 20.09 3.55
CA ILE A 360 25.85 20.51 4.89
C ILE A 360 27.38 20.65 4.95
N VAL A 361 28.13 19.66 4.44
CA VAL A 361 29.60 19.69 4.42
C VAL A 361 30.13 20.85 3.58
N ASN A 362 29.53 21.15 2.42
CA ASN A 362 29.93 22.30 1.60
C ASN A 362 29.55 23.65 2.23
N ASP A 363 28.45 23.73 2.99
CA ASP A 363 28.10 24.95 3.74
C ASP A 363 29.09 25.19 4.91
N ALA A 364 29.51 24.13 5.60
CA ALA A 364 30.54 24.21 6.64
C ALA A 364 31.92 24.61 6.08
N MET A 365 32.38 23.97 5.00
CA MET A 365 33.65 24.33 4.34
C MET A 365 33.66 25.78 3.84
N ARG A 366 32.53 26.31 3.33
CA ARG A 366 32.42 27.72 2.94
C ARG A 366 32.60 28.67 4.12
N ARG A 367 31.94 28.41 5.26
CA ARG A 367 32.05 29.25 6.46
C ARG A 367 33.49 29.26 7.01
N GLU A 368 34.17 28.12 7.02
CA GLU A 368 35.58 28.07 7.41
C GLU A 368 36.46 28.83 6.41
N ALA A 369 36.24 28.67 5.09
CA ALA A 369 36.96 29.42 4.06
C ALA A 369 36.69 30.94 4.09
N GLU A 370 35.49 31.38 4.47
CA GLU A 370 35.16 32.79 4.68
C GLU A 370 35.94 33.35 5.89
N SER A 371 35.97 32.62 7.02
CA SER A 371 36.78 33.02 8.19
C SER A 371 38.29 33.02 7.95
N LEU A 372 38.79 32.09 7.12
CA LEU A 372 40.19 32.08 6.68
C LEU A 372 40.49 33.26 5.75
N LYS A 373 39.57 33.60 4.85
CA LYS A 373 39.72 34.76 3.97
C LYS A 373 39.76 36.07 4.75
N GLU A 374 38.93 36.25 5.78
CA GLU A 374 39.01 37.40 6.69
C GLU A 374 40.39 37.49 7.38
N ALA A 375 40.96 36.34 7.78
CA ALA A 375 42.30 36.28 8.39
C ALA A 375 43.46 36.48 7.39
N GLU A 376 43.29 36.12 6.12
CA GLU A 376 44.29 36.32 5.06
C GLU A 376 44.27 37.74 4.47
N THR A 377 43.14 38.46 4.51
CA THR A 377 43.04 39.84 4.04
C THR A 377 43.55 40.87 5.05
N ILE A 378 44.87 40.95 5.22
CA ILE A 378 45.49 42.14 5.85
C ILE A 378 45.13 43.36 5.00
N THR A 379 44.37 44.31 5.55
CA THR A 379 44.04 45.53 4.81
C THR A 379 45.27 46.41 4.65
N ALA A 380 45.30 47.25 3.60
CA ALA A 380 46.41 48.21 3.41
C ALA A 380 46.58 49.15 4.63
N ALA A 381 45.50 49.46 5.34
CA ALA A 381 45.53 50.24 6.58
C ALA A 381 46.24 49.48 7.72
N GLU A 382 45.98 48.18 7.88
CA GLU A 382 46.65 47.33 8.87
C GLU A 382 48.12 47.07 8.51
N MET A 383 48.44 46.92 7.22
CA MET A 383 49.83 46.79 6.76
C MET A 383 50.64 48.07 7.02
N LEU A 384 50.03 49.25 6.80
CA LEU A 384 50.62 50.54 7.17
C LEU A 384 50.76 50.68 8.70
N ARG A 385 49.78 50.21 9.48
CA ARG A 385 49.83 50.22 10.95
C ARG A 385 50.90 49.29 11.51
N ALA A 386 51.08 48.12 10.89
CA ALA A 386 52.16 47.17 11.19
C ALA A 386 53.54 47.74 10.84
N MET A 387 53.69 48.41 9.68
CA MET A 387 54.94 49.12 9.35
C MET A 387 55.20 50.31 10.30
N ALA A 388 54.18 51.03 10.75
CA ALA A 388 54.34 52.10 11.73
C ALA A 388 54.76 51.57 13.11
N LEU A 389 54.21 50.43 13.54
CA LEU A 389 54.66 49.71 14.74
C LEU A 389 56.08 49.17 14.59
N TYR A 390 56.42 48.58 13.44
CA TYR A 390 57.78 48.08 13.16
C TYR A 390 58.82 49.21 13.25
N LYS A 391 58.59 50.33 12.56
CA LYS A 391 59.48 51.51 12.63
C LYS A 391 59.57 52.11 14.03
N ARG A 392 58.50 51.97 14.83
CA ARG A 392 58.49 52.41 16.22
C ARG A 392 59.34 51.50 17.10
N MET A 393 59.22 50.18 16.96
CA MET A 393 60.09 49.20 17.63
C MET A 393 61.56 49.31 17.17
N GLU A 394 61.79 49.65 15.91
CA GLU A 394 63.13 49.93 15.35
C GLU A 394 63.74 51.19 15.99
N ALA A 395 62.94 52.25 16.18
CA ALA A 395 63.36 53.46 16.89
C ALA A 395 63.51 53.26 18.41
N GLU A 396 62.64 52.48 19.05
CA GLU A 396 62.70 52.17 20.48
C GLU A 396 63.87 51.22 20.79
N GLY A 397 64.17 50.24 19.92
CA GLY A 397 65.39 49.41 20.01
C GLY A 397 66.68 50.16 19.69
N ALA A 398 66.62 51.17 18.80
CA ALA A 398 67.74 52.10 18.60
C ALA A 398 67.94 53.04 19.82
N ALA A 399 66.86 53.35 20.55
CA ALA A 399 66.94 54.09 21.81
C ALA A 399 67.53 53.23 22.95
N GLU A 400 67.10 51.96 23.11
CA GLU A 400 67.76 51.02 24.04
C GLU A 400 69.26 50.88 23.72
N ALA A 401 69.64 50.77 22.44
CA ALA A 401 71.04 50.70 22.02
C ALA A 401 71.83 51.99 22.33
N ALA A 402 71.18 53.15 22.36
CA ALA A 402 71.78 54.43 22.76
C ALA A 402 71.83 54.60 24.30
N GLU A 403 70.84 54.09 25.03
CA GLU A 403 70.79 54.13 26.50
C GLU A 403 71.84 53.20 27.13
N VAL A 404 72.09 52.03 26.51
CA VAL A 404 73.22 51.14 26.86
C VAL A 404 74.60 51.79 26.63
N LEU A 405 74.68 52.82 25.77
CA LEU A 405 75.89 53.64 25.56
C LEU A 405 75.93 54.90 26.44
N GLY A 406 74.93 55.12 27.30
CA GLY A 406 74.60 56.43 27.88
C GLY A 406 74.67 56.56 29.40
N VAL A 407 75.36 55.68 30.15
CA VAL A 407 75.43 55.76 31.63
C VAL A 407 76.86 55.61 32.19
N GLN A 408 77.56 56.75 32.31
CA GLN A 408 78.42 57.05 33.45
C GLN A 408 78.78 58.54 33.48
N ASP A 409 78.56 59.18 34.62
CA ASP A 409 78.86 60.59 34.90
C ASP A 409 79.70 60.67 36.19
N GLU A 410 80.29 61.85 36.45
CA GLU A 410 80.81 62.41 37.72
C GLU A 410 82.29 62.86 37.72
N GLN A 411 82.47 64.21 37.68
CA GLN A 411 83.44 65.01 38.46
C GLN A 411 84.95 64.92 38.09
N HIS A 412 85.83 65.93 38.33
CA HIS A 412 85.82 66.98 39.35
C HIS A 412 86.74 68.20 38.96
N ASP A 413 86.26 69.44 39.23
CA ASP A 413 87.00 70.67 39.63
C ASP A 413 88.11 71.36 38.74
N GLY A 414 88.33 72.67 38.96
CA GLY A 414 89.56 73.41 38.59
C GLY A 414 89.48 74.54 37.55
N THR A 415 89.50 75.82 37.97
CA THR A 415 89.71 77.05 37.14
C THR A 415 90.95 77.83 37.65
N PRO A 416 91.41 79.00 37.12
CA PRO A 416 91.05 79.77 35.89
C PRO A 416 92.25 80.31 35.04
N ASN A 417 91.98 80.89 33.86
CA ASN A 417 92.59 82.11 33.26
C ASN A 417 92.06 82.31 31.80
N GLU A 418 92.01 83.47 31.13
CA GLU A 418 91.81 84.91 31.47
C GLU A 418 91.62 85.68 30.12
N VAL A 419 91.12 86.91 30.15
CA VAL A 419 91.09 87.93 29.06
C VAL A 419 90.04 87.75 27.93
N ALA A 420 89.31 88.84 27.68
CA ALA A 420 88.31 89.10 26.62
C ALA A 420 88.63 90.51 26.00
N PRO A 421 87.78 91.20 25.20
CA PRO A 421 86.49 90.89 24.56
C PRO A 421 86.65 90.87 23.01
N ASP A 422 85.75 91.24 22.08
CA ASP A 422 84.41 91.89 22.03
C ASP A 422 83.75 91.51 20.67
N GLY A 423 82.48 91.79 20.33
CA GLY A 423 81.40 92.48 21.06
C GLY A 423 80.23 92.89 20.14
N VAL A 424 79.03 93.11 20.73
CA VAL A 424 77.82 93.81 20.17
C VAL A 424 77.19 93.20 18.87
N VAL A 425 75.88 93.27 18.54
CA VAL A 425 74.73 94.13 18.91
C VAL A 425 73.42 93.30 19.05
N ASN A 426 72.45 93.82 19.82
CA ASN A 426 71.06 93.39 20.07
C ASN A 426 70.18 94.68 20.12
N PRO A 427 68.82 94.72 20.16
CA PRO A 427 67.77 93.69 20.05
C PRO A 427 66.62 94.08 19.07
N GLU A 428 65.45 93.42 19.13
CA GLU A 428 64.19 94.05 19.63
C GLU A 428 63.09 93.00 19.92
N GLU A 429 62.15 93.32 20.83
CA GLU A 429 61.12 92.41 21.38
C GLU A 429 59.69 93.00 21.32
N GLY A 430 58.66 92.15 21.45
CA GLY A 430 57.32 92.53 21.95
C GLY A 430 56.12 92.28 21.00
N THR A 431 54.85 92.12 21.46
CA THR A 431 54.28 92.13 22.83
C THR A 431 52.85 91.51 22.86
N VAL A 432 52.56 90.59 23.80
CA VAL A 432 51.34 90.38 24.68
C VAL A 432 49.96 90.94 24.20
N THR A 433 48.77 90.26 24.22
CA THR A 433 48.22 89.03 24.88
C THR A 433 46.90 88.53 24.20
N PRO A 434 46.29 87.36 24.58
CA PRO A 434 45.07 86.78 23.98
C PRO A 434 43.76 87.03 24.80
N ILE A 435 42.62 86.38 24.44
CA ILE A 435 41.48 86.03 25.35
C ILE A 435 40.52 84.95 24.75
N GLU A 436 39.50 84.51 25.50
CA GLU A 436 38.87 83.17 25.47
C GLU A 436 37.49 82.99 24.76
N ALA A 437 37.10 81.70 24.64
CA ALA A 437 35.76 81.09 24.90
C ALA A 437 34.50 81.34 24.02
N ALA A 438 33.83 80.23 23.65
CA ALA A 438 32.36 80.10 23.47
C ALA A 438 31.91 78.61 23.53
N GLN A 439 30.60 78.32 23.63
CA GLN A 439 30.06 76.94 23.86
C GLN A 439 28.96 76.47 22.86
N ARG A 440 28.66 75.15 22.91
CA ARG A 440 27.38 74.45 22.60
C ARG A 440 26.85 74.41 21.16
N LYS A 441 26.50 73.19 20.71
CA LYS A 441 25.09 72.73 20.68
C LYS A 441 24.94 71.20 20.66
N ARG A 442 23.69 70.72 20.79
CA ARG A 442 23.25 69.31 20.93
C ARG A 442 21.98 69.09 20.08
N GLY A 443 21.76 67.88 19.56
CA GLY A 443 20.53 67.47 18.86
C GLY A 443 20.48 65.96 18.62
N GLU A 444 19.30 65.34 18.74
CA GLU A 444 19.12 63.87 18.75
C GLU A 444 17.97 63.41 17.83
N GLY A 445 18.20 62.31 17.10
CA GLY A 445 17.17 61.35 16.63
C GLY A 445 16.23 61.75 15.47
N PRO A 446 15.27 60.87 15.11
CA PRO A 446 15.05 59.50 15.59
C PRO A 446 15.02 58.42 14.47
N ARG A 447 14.74 57.15 14.84
CA ARG A 447 14.46 56.02 13.93
C ARG A 447 12.97 55.95 13.54
N GLN A 448 12.67 55.35 12.38
CA GLN A 448 11.48 54.55 12.11
C GLN A 448 11.90 53.35 11.21
N THR A 449 11.67 52.12 11.69
CA THR A 449 10.72 51.10 11.17
C THR A 449 11.18 50.43 9.89
#